data_AF-A0A972G171-F1
#
_entry.id   AF-A0A972G171-F1
#
_cell.length_a   1.000
_cell.length_b   1.000
_cell.length_c   1.000
_cell.angle_alpha   90.00
_cell.angle_beta   90.00
_cell.angle_gamma   90.00
#
_symmetry.space_group_name_H-M   'P 1'
#
loop_
_entity.id
_entity.type
_entity.pdbx_description
1 polymer ?
#
loop_
_entity_poly.entity_id
_entity_poly.type
_entity_poly.pdbx_seq_one_letter_code
_entity_poly.pdbx_strand_id
1 'polypeptide(L)'
;MTRKPIDQLNKEPKPQGMDGVWAEIRRLNTFTKREIHENTDIHNKTITDYVKRLMAGGYVEEHSTFEDSGRYVLVRDAGIHPPRIRPNGQPVTQGKGTENMWRSMRMLGQFTPRDIMVHSTTDTVSVTEATAKSYCSMLLKAQYLRVIQKAVPGKRQATYKFVRYTGPLPPQIQRVKQVFDPNIREVTYYPGAAQ
;
A
#
# COMPACT_ATOMS: atom_id res chain seq x y z
N MET A 1 -20.56 3.29 7.13
CA MET A 1 -20.32 4.65 6.59
C MET A 1 -19.45 4.55 5.35
N THR A 2 -19.93 5.09 4.23
CA THR A 2 -19.21 5.14 2.95
C THR A 2 -18.04 6.12 3.07
N ARG A 3 -16.83 5.71 2.67
CA ARG A 3 -15.65 6.59 2.70
C ARG A 3 -15.87 7.76 1.73
N LYS A 4 -15.85 8.99 2.23
CA LYS A 4 -15.95 10.20 1.40
C LYS A 4 -14.70 10.36 0.51
N PRO A 5 -14.81 10.98 -0.67
CA PRO A 5 -13.68 11.25 -1.56
C PRO A 5 -12.59 12.11 -0.89
N ILE A 6 -11.32 11.90 -1.29
CA ILE A 6 -10.14 12.59 -0.73
C ILE A 6 -10.26 14.12 -0.78
N ASP A 7 -10.85 14.66 -1.85
CA ASP A 7 -10.97 16.10 -2.07
C ASP A 7 -11.88 16.80 -1.03
N GLN A 8 -12.78 16.06 -0.37
CA GLN A 8 -13.67 16.58 0.67
C GLN A 8 -13.07 16.48 2.08
N LEU A 9 -12.10 15.58 2.29
CA LEU A 9 -11.44 15.38 3.59
C LEU A 9 -10.50 16.54 3.97
N ASN A 10 -9.92 17.22 2.98
CA ASN A 10 -8.94 18.31 3.19
C ASN A 10 -9.56 19.67 3.60
N LYS A 11 -10.89 19.78 3.66
CA LYS A 11 -11.58 21.06 3.94
C LYS A 11 -12.09 21.21 5.38
N GLU A 12 -12.02 20.16 6.19
CA GLU A 12 -12.56 20.20 7.56
C GLU A 12 -11.47 20.36 8.63
N PRO A 13 -11.76 21.08 9.73
CA PRO A 13 -10.77 21.40 10.77
C PRO A 13 -10.40 20.21 11.67
N LYS A 14 -11.12 19.08 11.59
CA LYS A 14 -10.84 17.88 12.40
C LYS A 14 -10.34 16.71 11.52
N PRO A 15 -9.32 15.95 11.98
CA PRO A 15 -8.80 14.81 11.23
C PRO A 15 -9.87 13.73 11.04
N GLN A 16 -10.22 13.40 9.78
CA GLN A 16 -11.24 12.40 9.46
C GLN A 16 -10.63 11.03 9.13
N GLY A 17 -11.38 9.97 9.44
CA GLY A 17 -11.00 8.59 9.16
C GLY A 17 -9.84 8.07 10.03
N MET A 18 -9.30 6.91 9.67
CA MET A 18 -8.22 6.26 10.43
C MET A 18 -6.91 7.05 10.38
N ASP A 19 -6.69 7.83 9.31
CA ASP A 19 -5.55 8.73 9.18
C ASP A 19 -5.55 9.77 10.31
N GLY A 20 -6.73 10.27 10.67
CA GLY A 20 -6.88 11.26 11.74
C GLY A 20 -6.62 10.72 13.13
N VAL A 21 -7.18 9.54 13.44
CA VAL A 21 -6.90 8.86 14.72
C VAL A 21 -5.41 8.55 14.87
N TRP A 22 -4.77 8.10 13.79
CA TRP A 22 -3.34 7.80 13.78
C TRP A 22 -2.46 9.04 13.97
N ALA A 23 -2.79 10.15 13.31
CA ALA A 23 -2.08 11.41 13.51
C ALA A 23 -2.12 11.86 14.98
N GLU A 24 -3.27 11.71 15.63
CA GLU A 24 -3.44 12.08 17.03
C GLU A 24 -2.69 11.13 17.98
N ILE A 25 -2.70 9.82 17.71
CA ILE A 25 -1.87 8.84 18.45
C ILE A 25 -0.39 9.21 18.37
N ARG A 26 0.11 9.56 17.18
CA ARG A 26 1.51 10.00 16.98
C ARG A 26 1.81 11.31 17.70
N ARG A 27 0.87 12.24 17.74
CA ARG A 27 1.01 13.53 18.42
C ARG A 27 1.08 13.37 19.95
N LEU A 28 0.22 12.54 20.51
CA LEU A 28 0.12 12.32 21.96
C LEU A 28 1.24 11.40 22.48
N ASN A 29 1.65 10.41 21.68
CA ASN A 29 2.60 9.33 22.01
C ASN A 29 2.15 8.40 23.16
N THR A 30 1.65 8.97 24.25
CA THR A 30 0.93 8.30 25.34
C THR A 30 -0.48 8.88 25.42
N PHE A 31 -1.51 8.04 25.36
CA PHE A 31 -2.89 8.50 25.18
C PHE A 31 -3.92 7.56 25.80
N THR A 32 -5.12 8.07 26.02
CA THR A 32 -6.33 7.32 26.34
C THR A 32 -7.27 7.34 25.15
N LYS A 33 -8.16 6.35 25.05
CA LYS A 33 -9.21 6.34 24.00
C LYS A 33 -10.12 7.58 24.09
N ARG A 34 -10.28 8.13 25.29
CA ARG A 34 -11.07 9.34 25.55
C ARG A 34 -10.42 10.59 24.95
N GLU A 35 -9.12 10.78 25.14
CA GLU A 35 -8.38 11.92 24.54
C GLU A 35 -8.48 11.89 23.00
N ILE A 36 -8.37 10.70 22.38
CA ILE A 36 -8.57 10.54 20.94
C ILE A 36 -10.00 10.94 20.53
N HIS A 37 -11.01 10.53 21.30
CA HIS A 37 -12.40 10.86 21.01
C HIS A 37 -12.70 12.36 21.18
N GLU A 38 -12.08 13.03 22.14
CA GLU A 38 -12.23 14.47 22.34
C GLU A 38 -11.56 15.28 21.22
N ASN A 39 -10.45 14.77 20.68
CA ASN A 39 -9.65 15.45 19.65
C ASN A 39 -10.01 15.05 18.20
N THR A 40 -10.90 14.08 18.00
CA THR A 40 -11.34 13.62 16.66
C THR A 40 -12.86 13.56 16.57
N ASP A 41 -13.43 13.52 15.36
CA ASP A 41 -14.87 13.35 15.15
C ASP A 41 -15.24 11.87 14.92
N ILE A 42 -14.55 10.95 15.61
CA ILE A 42 -14.65 9.51 15.37
C ILE A 42 -15.34 8.83 16.54
N HIS A 43 -16.36 8.02 16.24
CA HIS A 43 -17.13 7.31 17.25
C HIS A 43 -16.26 6.39 18.13
N ASN A 44 -16.51 6.38 19.45
CA ASN A 44 -15.76 5.62 20.45
C ASN A 44 -15.53 4.14 20.11
N LYS A 45 -16.58 3.47 19.60
CA LYS A 45 -16.47 2.08 19.11
C LYS A 45 -15.40 1.92 18.01
N THR A 46 -15.34 2.85 17.07
CA THR A 46 -14.38 2.83 15.96
C THR A 46 -12.96 3.04 16.46
N ILE A 47 -12.75 3.96 17.40
CA ILE A 47 -11.46 4.16 18.09
C ILE A 47 -11.04 2.88 18.82
N THR A 48 -11.96 2.29 19.59
CA THR A 48 -11.71 1.05 20.35
C THR A 48 -11.31 -0.10 19.44
N ASP A 49 -12.06 -0.32 18.35
CA ASP A 49 -11.75 -1.38 17.39
C ASP A 49 -10.42 -1.13 16.68
N TYR A 50 -10.04 0.14 16.47
CA TYR A 50 -8.77 0.50 15.83
C TYR A 50 -7.58 0.33 16.78
N VAL A 51 -7.66 0.80 18.03
CA VAL A 51 -6.62 0.60 19.05
C VAL A 51 -6.36 -0.90 19.28
N LYS A 52 -7.42 -1.73 19.35
CA LYS A 52 -7.26 -3.20 19.44
C LYS A 52 -6.45 -3.79 18.28
N ARG A 53 -6.64 -3.28 17.05
CA ARG A 53 -5.86 -3.73 15.88
C ARG A 53 -4.41 -3.29 15.95
N LEU A 54 -4.16 -2.07 16.42
CA LEU A 54 -2.82 -1.54 16.61
C LEU A 54 -2.06 -2.34 17.67
N MET A 55 -2.73 -2.71 18.77
CA MET A 55 -2.17 -3.61 19.78
C MET A 55 -1.84 -4.99 19.23
N ALA A 56 -2.80 -5.64 18.55
CA ALA A 56 -2.56 -6.93 17.92
C ALA A 56 -1.42 -6.88 16.89
N GLY A 57 -1.21 -5.73 16.25
CA GLY A 57 -0.13 -5.51 15.30
C GLY A 57 1.20 -5.08 15.94
N GLY A 58 1.27 -4.89 17.26
CA GLY A 58 2.48 -4.42 17.96
C GLY A 58 2.87 -2.98 17.61
N TYR A 59 1.90 -2.11 17.37
CA TYR A 59 2.12 -0.66 17.19
C TYR A 59 1.85 0.12 18.47
N VAL A 60 0.94 -0.37 19.31
CA VAL A 60 0.52 0.27 20.56
C VAL A 60 0.52 -0.78 21.67
N GLU A 61 0.85 -0.39 22.89
CA GLU A 61 0.78 -1.25 24.07
C GLU A 61 0.01 -0.57 25.22
N GLU A 62 -0.58 -1.34 26.12
CA GLU A 62 -1.16 -0.80 27.35
C GLU A 62 -0.05 -0.42 28.32
N HIS A 63 -0.16 0.75 28.94
CA HIS A 63 0.77 1.17 29.97
C HIS A 63 0.58 0.30 31.22
N SER A 64 1.67 -0.27 31.74
CA SER A 64 1.62 -1.36 32.72
C SER A 64 1.64 -0.91 34.19
N THR A 65 1.82 0.38 34.46
CA THR A 65 1.81 0.95 35.82
C THR A 65 0.39 1.15 36.34
N PHE A 66 0.17 0.88 37.62
CA PHE A 66 -1.13 1.00 38.28
C PHE A 66 -1.71 2.42 38.20
N GLU A 67 -0.86 3.45 38.26
CA GLU A 67 -1.23 4.86 38.15
C GLU A 67 -1.68 5.27 36.73
N ASP A 68 -1.25 4.52 35.71
CA ASP A 68 -1.54 4.81 34.30
C ASP A 68 -2.51 3.79 33.67
N SER A 69 -3.26 3.05 34.50
CA SER A 69 -4.23 2.07 34.04
C SER A 69 -5.19 2.72 33.02
N GLY A 70 -5.32 2.11 31.83
CA GLY A 70 -6.18 2.64 30.77
C GLY A 70 -5.50 3.63 29.81
N ARG A 71 -4.21 3.93 30.00
CA ARG A 71 -3.35 4.59 29.00
C ARG A 71 -2.73 3.58 28.06
N TYR A 72 -2.45 4.05 26.86
CA TYR A 72 -1.81 3.34 25.77
C TYR A 72 -0.57 4.12 25.34
N VAL A 73 0.48 3.43 24.91
CA VAL A 73 1.72 4.05 24.40
C VAL A 73 1.99 3.57 22.97
N LEU A 74 2.40 4.50 22.11
CA LEU A 74 2.88 4.19 20.76
C LEU A 74 4.28 3.60 20.85
N VAL A 75 4.43 2.31 20.53
CA VAL A 75 5.72 1.60 20.58
C VAL A 75 6.40 1.50 19.22
N ARG A 76 5.64 1.59 18.12
CA ARG A 76 6.17 1.57 16.76
C ARG A 76 5.47 2.58 15.86
N ASP A 77 6.22 3.52 15.31
CA ASP A 77 5.69 4.50 14.35
C ASP A 77 5.76 3.96 12.91
N ALA A 78 4.61 3.87 12.25
CA ALA A 78 4.45 3.50 10.84
C ALA A 78 4.62 4.69 9.86
N GLY A 79 4.88 5.90 10.37
CA GLY A 79 5.02 7.13 9.59
C GLY A 79 3.71 7.91 9.45
N ILE A 80 3.63 8.76 8.41
CA ILE A 80 2.49 9.67 8.20
C ILE A 80 1.18 8.92 8.03
N HIS A 81 1.19 7.79 7.31
CA HIS A 81 0.00 7.00 7.06
C HIS A 81 -0.16 5.89 8.11
N PRO A 82 -1.40 5.62 8.55
CA PRO A 82 -1.69 4.55 9.48
C PRO A 82 -1.25 3.21 8.91
N PRO A 83 -0.74 2.30 9.76
CA PRO A 83 -0.41 0.96 9.31
C PRO A 83 -1.68 0.25 8.83
N ARG A 84 -1.61 -0.37 7.65
CA ARG A 84 -2.71 -1.19 7.13
C ARG A 84 -2.63 -2.57 7.79
N ILE A 85 -3.51 -2.80 8.76
CA ILE A 85 -3.53 -4.03 9.58
C ILE A 85 -4.90 -4.70 9.51
N ARG A 86 -4.91 -6.03 9.50
CA ARG A 86 -6.10 -6.85 9.66
C ARG A 86 -6.56 -6.85 11.13
N PRO A 87 -7.80 -7.27 11.44
CA PRO A 87 -8.28 -7.42 12.81
C PRO A 87 -7.39 -8.26 13.72
N ASN A 88 -6.71 -9.26 13.17
CA ASN A 88 -5.79 -10.16 13.88
C ASN A 88 -4.36 -9.63 14.02
N GLY A 89 -4.11 -8.34 13.72
CA GLY A 89 -2.77 -7.74 13.85
C GLY A 89 -1.82 -8.00 12.67
N GLN A 90 -2.20 -8.84 11.70
CA GLN A 90 -1.35 -9.10 10.54
C GLN A 90 -1.37 -7.92 9.53
N PRO A 91 -0.22 -7.53 8.97
CA PRO A 91 -0.15 -6.51 7.93
C PRO A 91 -1.01 -6.87 6.70
N VAL A 92 -1.71 -5.88 6.16
CA VAL A 92 -2.35 -6.00 4.84
C VAL A 92 -1.27 -5.83 3.78
N THR A 93 -0.90 -6.95 3.15
CA THR A 93 0.13 -7.00 2.09
C THR A 93 -0.46 -6.80 0.69
N GLN A 94 -1.79 -6.77 0.56
CA GLN A 94 -2.46 -6.61 -0.73
C GLN A 94 -2.08 -5.28 -1.38
N GLY A 95 -1.51 -5.36 -2.58
CA GLY A 95 -1.02 -4.22 -3.36
C GLY A 95 0.47 -3.91 -3.15
N LYS A 96 1.06 -4.26 -1.99
CA LYS A 96 2.48 -4.00 -1.70
C LYS A 96 3.43 -4.69 -2.68
N GLY A 97 3.10 -5.92 -3.09
CA GLY A 97 3.89 -6.63 -4.11
C GLY A 97 3.95 -5.84 -5.42
N THR A 98 2.85 -5.24 -5.85
CA THR A 98 2.78 -4.41 -7.05
C THR A 98 3.56 -3.09 -6.89
N GLU A 99 3.43 -2.44 -5.74
CA GLU A 99 4.21 -1.23 -5.41
C GLU A 99 5.72 -1.51 -5.42
N ASN A 100 6.14 -2.62 -4.80
CA ASN A 100 7.53 -3.06 -4.80
C ASN A 100 8.02 -3.32 -6.23
N MET A 101 7.25 -4.05 -7.04
CA MET A 101 7.59 -4.30 -8.46
C MET A 101 7.75 -3.00 -9.24
N TRP A 102 6.81 -2.06 -9.12
CA TRP A 102 6.89 -0.76 -9.80
C TRP A 102 8.13 0.05 -9.41
N ARG A 103 8.46 0.07 -8.11
CA ARG A 103 9.67 0.71 -7.60
C ARG A 103 10.93 0.03 -8.16
N SER A 104 10.99 -1.30 -8.12
CA SER A 104 12.12 -2.09 -8.65
C SER A 104 12.35 -1.85 -10.14
N MET A 105 11.29 -1.82 -10.95
CA MET A 105 11.38 -1.55 -12.39
C MET A 105 12.03 -0.19 -12.68
N ARG A 106 11.69 0.82 -11.89
CA ARG A 106 12.24 2.17 -12.03
C ARG A 106 13.73 2.23 -11.66
N MET A 107 14.12 1.53 -10.60
CA MET A 107 15.53 1.50 -10.14
C MET A 107 16.43 0.73 -11.11
N LEU A 108 15.96 -0.42 -11.60
CA LEU A 108 16.76 -1.28 -12.49
C LEU A 108 16.84 -0.74 -13.92
N GLY A 109 15.76 -0.15 -14.44
CA GLY A 109 15.68 0.38 -15.80
C GLY A 109 15.62 -0.69 -16.90
N GLN A 110 16.41 -1.76 -16.81
CA GLN A 110 16.36 -2.96 -17.64
C GLN A 110 16.40 -4.20 -16.77
N PHE A 111 15.53 -5.18 -17.05
CA PHE A 111 15.34 -6.32 -16.16
C PHE A 111 14.62 -7.48 -16.83
N THR A 112 14.78 -8.67 -16.25
CA THR A 112 13.94 -9.83 -16.48
C THR A 112 12.83 -9.93 -15.42
N PRO A 113 11.76 -10.71 -15.65
CA PRO A 113 10.77 -11.01 -14.62
C PRO A 113 11.37 -11.59 -13.33
N ARG A 114 12.44 -12.38 -13.43
CA ARG A 114 13.16 -12.92 -12.26
C ARG A 114 13.83 -11.82 -11.46
N ASP A 115 14.47 -10.84 -12.10
CA ASP A 115 15.09 -9.73 -11.39
C ASP A 115 14.04 -8.95 -10.60
N ILE A 116 12.89 -8.67 -11.24
CA ILE A 116 11.76 -8.00 -10.56
C ILE A 116 11.26 -8.79 -9.36
N MET A 117 11.11 -10.11 -9.49
CA MET A 117 10.70 -10.96 -8.38
C MET A 117 11.67 -10.84 -7.19
N VAL A 118 12.98 -10.95 -7.44
CA VAL A 118 14.02 -10.87 -6.40
C VAL A 118 14.01 -9.50 -5.72
N HIS A 119 14.07 -8.41 -6.50
CA HIS A 119 14.15 -7.05 -5.95
C HIS A 119 12.85 -6.56 -5.30
N SER A 120 11.72 -7.22 -5.56
CA SER A 120 10.41 -6.82 -5.03
C SER A 120 9.96 -7.64 -3.83
N THR A 121 10.65 -8.77 -3.59
CA THR A 121 10.41 -9.61 -2.42
C THR A 121 11.13 -9.01 -1.20
N THR A 122 10.43 -9.01 -0.07
CA THR A 122 10.91 -8.54 1.23
C THR A 122 10.45 -9.52 2.30
N ASP A 123 10.95 -9.40 3.52
CA ASP A 123 10.58 -10.28 4.66
C ASP A 123 9.06 -10.32 4.91
N THR A 124 8.33 -9.27 4.53
CA THR A 124 6.88 -9.16 4.77
C THR A 124 6.03 -9.33 3.51
N VAL A 125 6.63 -9.32 2.32
CA VAL A 125 5.92 -9.36 1.04
C VAL A 125 6.68 -10.26 0.07
N SER A 126 6.08 -11.39 -0.28
CA SER A 126 6.61 -12.30 -1.29
C SER A 126 5.98 -12.03 -2.66
N VAL A 127 6.81 -11.94 -3.70
CA VAL A 127 6.39 -11.87 -5.10
C VAL A 127 6.86 -13.14 -5.78
N THR A 128 5.97 -13.83 -6.50
CA THR A 128 6.35 -15.01 -7.29
C THR A 128 6.83 -14.62 -8.68
N GLU A 129 7.65 -15.47 -9.31
CA GLU A 129 8.10 -15.26 -10.70
C GLU A 129 6.90 -15.17 -11.67
N ALA A 130 5.86 -15.98 -11.45
CA ALA A 130 4.63 -15.96 -12.24
C ALA A 130 3.88 -14.62 -12.11
N THR A 131 3.81 -14.06 -10.90
CA THR A 131 3.22 -12.74 -10.64
C THR A 131 4.01 -11.65 -11.36
N ALA A 132 5.34 -11.65 -11.22
CA ALA A 132 6.21 -10.67 -11.89
C ALA A 132 6.07 -10.75 -13.42
N LYS A 133 6.07 -11.97 -13.99
CA LYS A 133 5.87 -12.20 -15.42
C LYS A 133 4.51 -11.68 -15.92
N SER A 134 3.44 -11.95 -15.16
CA SER A 134 2.09 -11.46 -15.48
C SER A 134 2.05 -9.94 -15.46
N TYR A 135 2.65 -9.32 -14.44
CA TYR A 135 2.71 -7.87 -14.31
C TYR A 135 3.49 -7.21 -15.46
N CYS A 136 4.70 -7.68 -15.76
CA CYS A 136 5.49 -7.23 -16.90
C CYS A 136 4.73 -7.36 -18.23
N SER A 137 4.00 -8.46 -18.42
CA SER A 137 3.22 -8.68 -19.65
C SER A 137 2.09 -7.66 -19.82
N MET A 138 1.39 -7.33 -18.73
CA MET A 138 0.34 -6.30 -18.76
C MET A 138 0.91 -4.90 -18.96
N LEU A 139 2.04 -4.58 -18.32
CA LEU A 139 2.69 -3.29 -18.48
C LEU A 139 3.33 -3.10 -19.86
N LEU A 140 3.79 -4.18 -20.50
CA LEU A 140 4.20 -4.16 -21.91
C LEU A 140 3.03 -3.77 -22.80
N LYS A 141 1.86 -4.41 -22.64
CA LYS A 141 0.66 -4.09 -23.43
C LYS A 141 0.20 -2.65 -23.23
N ALA A 142 0.33 -2.14 -22.01
CA ALA A 142 0.01 -0.76 -21.65
C ALA A 142 1.14 0.25 -21.95
N GLN A 143 2.19 -0.17 -22.67
CA GLN A 143 3.29 0.69 -23.16
C GLN A 143 4.13 1.35 -22.05
N TYR A 144 4.19 0.75 -20.86
CA TYR A 144 5.16 1.15 -19.82
C TYR A 144 6.53 0.51 -20.00
N LEU A 145 6.54 -0.66 -20.63
CA LEU A 145 7.74 -1.45 -20.90
C LEU A 145 7.93 -1.62 -22.41
N ARG A 146 9.17 -1.84 -22.83
CA ARG A 146 9.51 -2.35 -24.15
C ARG A 146 10.34 -3.62 -24.03
N VAL A 147 10.17 -4.55 -24.96
CA VAL A 147 11.01 -5.75 -25.01
C VAL A 147 12.32 -5.40 -25.73
N ILE A 148 13.44 -5.55 -25.02
CA ILE A 148 14.79 -5.42 -25.60
C ILE A 148 15.26 -6.77 -26.12
N GLN A 149 14.89 -7.84 -25.42
CA GLN A 149 15.25 -9.20 -25.82
C GLN A 149 14.05 -10.12 -25.64
N LYS A 150 13.63 -10.78 -26.72
CA LYS A 150 12.53 -11.75 -26.67
C LYS A 150 12.90 -12.96 -25.81
N ALA A 151 11.90 -13.56 -25.16
CA ALA A 151 12.07 -14.81 -24.42
C ALA A 151 12.35 -15.97 -25.37
N VAL A 152 13.12 -16.94 -24.90
CA VAL A 152 13.28 -18.26 -25.52
C VAL A 152 12.76 -19.29 -24.51
N PRO A 153 11.61 -19.95 -24.78
CA PRO A 153 11.04 -20.94 -23.87
C PRO A 153 12.07 -21.97 -23.42
N GLY A 154 12.12 -22.24 -22.11
CA GLY A 154 13.05 -23.21 -21.51
C GLY A 154 14.52 -22.77 -21.44
N LYS A 155 14.91 -21.66 -22.08
CA LYS A 155 16.32 -21.20 -22.11
C LYS A 155 16.52 -19.83 -21.46
N ARG A 156 15.69 -18.84 -21.78
CA ARG A 156 15.87 -17.45 -21.33
C ARG A 156 14.56 -16.68 -21.24
N GLN A 157 14.39 -15.89 -20.18
CA GLN A 157 13.25 -14.97 -20.05
C GLN A 157 13.38 -13.77 -21.00
N ALA A 158 12.28 -13.04 -21.21
CA ALA A 158 12.34 -11.76 -21.92
C ALA A 158 13.04 -10.71 -21.04
N THR A 159 13.78 -9.82 -21.68
CA THR A 159 14.38 -8.64 -21.04
C THR A 159 13.57 -7.42 -21.44
N TYR A 160 13.07 -6.71 -20.44
CA TYR A 160 12.26 -5.52 -20.57
C TYR A 160 13.09 -4.27 -20.25
N LYS A 161 12.78 -3.16 -20.91
CA LYS A 161 13.23 -1.82 -20.54
C LYS A 161 12.04 -1.02 -20.06
N PHE A 162 12.21 -0.35 -18.93
CA PHE A 162 11.28 0.63 -18.41
C PHE A 162 11.33 1.90 -19.25
N VAL A 163 10.19 2.34 -19.80
CA VAL A 163 10.17 3.46 -20.76
C VAL A 163 9.19 4.58 -20.43
N ARG A 164 8.25 4.36 -19.50
CA ARG A 164 7.23 5.36 -19.17
C ARG A 164 7.08 5.48 -17.66
N TYR A 165 7.45 6.63 -17.12
CA TYR A 165 7.20 6.98 -15.72
C TYR A 165 6.09 8.03 -15.65
N THR A 166 4.99 7.68 -14.99
CA THR A 166 3.82 8.55 -14.82
C THR A 166 3.64 9.01 -13.37
N GLY A 167 4.36 8.41 -12.42
CA GLY A 167 4.33 8.79 -11.02
C GLY A 167 4.59 7.63 -10.05
N PRO A 168 4.57 7.92 -8.73
CA PRO A 168 4.95 6.96 -7.70
C PRO A 168 3.96 5.80 -7.55
N LEU A 169 2.69 6.00 -7.92
CA LEU A 169 1.67 4.96 -7.80
C LEU A 169 1.79 3.96 -8.96
N PRO A 170 1.74 2.65 -8.70
CA PRO A 170 1.83 1.65 -9.76
C PRO A 170 0.56 1.63 -10.64
N PRO A 171 0.68 1.41 -11.97
CA PRO A 171 -0.47 1.07 -12.79
C PRO A 171 -1.18 -0.18 -12.27
N GLN A 172 -2.50 -0.10 -12.15
CA GLN A 172 -3.37 -1.09 -11.52
C GLN A 172 -4.01 -2.01 -12.57
N ILE A 173 -3.72 -3.31 -12.48
CA ILE A 173 -4.42 -4.32 -13.29
C ILE A 173 -5.75 -4.63 -12.61
N GLN A 174 -6.83 -4.33 -13.30
CA GLN A 174 -8.18 -4.61 -12.80
C GLN A 174 -8.63 -6.04 -13.14
N ARG A 175 -9.71 -6.51 -12.52
CA ARG A 175 -10.25 -7.87 -12.72
C ARG A 175 -10.55 -8.18 -14.18
N VAL A 176 -11.09 -7.20 -14.90
CA VAL A 176 -11.40 -7.29 -16.34
C VAL A 176 -10.15 -7.26 -17.24
N LYS A 177 -8.93 -7.29 -16.67
CA LYS A 177 -7.64 -7.25 -17.37
C LYS A 177 -7.34 -5.94 -18.12
N GLN A 178 -7.95 -4.83 -17.71
CA GLN A 178 -7.52 -3.50 -18.12
C GLN A 178 -6.44 -2.94 -17.18
N VAL A 179 -5.62 -2.01 -17.68
CA VAL A 179 -4.59 -1.32 -16.88
C VAL A 179 -4.99 0.13 -16.69
N PHE A 180 -5.28 0.51 -15.45
CA PHE A 180 -5.58 1.89 -15.07
C PHE A 180 -4.36 2.52 -14.40
N ASP A 181 -3.98 3.73 -14.81
CA ASP A 181 -2.91 4.48 -14.18
C ASP A 181 -3.50 5.54 -13.25
N PRO A 182 -3.31 5.40 -11.93
CA PRO A 182 -3.83 6.35 -10.96
C PRO A 182 -3.13 7.72 -10.97
N ASN A 183 -1.90 7.82 -11.49
CA ASN A 183 -1.17 9.10 -11.50
C ASN A 183 -1.75 10.05 -12.57
N ILE A 184 -2.03 9.52 -13.77
CA ILE A 184 -2.64 10.28 -14.87
C ILE A 184 -4.16 10.12 -14.97
N ARG A 185 -4.74 9.23 -14.15
CA ARG A 185 -6.19 8.95 -14.06
C ARG A 185 -6.80 8.43 -15.35
N GLU A 186 -6.06 7.61 -16.09
CA GLU A 186 -6.48 7.07 -17.40
C GLU A 186 -6.36 5.55 -17.47
N VAL A 187 -7.19 4.92 -18.30
CA VAL A 187 -6.99 3.52 -18.69
C VAL A 187 -6.02 3.47 -19.86
N THR A 188 -4.87 2.84 -19.64
CA THR A 188 -3.75 2.78 -20.59
C THR A 188 -3.72 1.48 -21.40
N TYR A 189 -4.55 0.50 -21.04
CA TYR A 189 -4.77 -0.70 -21.82
C TYR A 189 -6.17 -1.25 -21.60
N TYR A 190 -6.87 -1.55 -22.69
CA TYR A 190 -8.12 -2.28 -22.71
C TYR A 190 -7.92 -3.67 -23.33
N PRO A 191 -8.47 -4.74 -22.73
CA PRO A 191 -8.47 -6.05 -23.36
C PRO A 191 -9.41 -6.03 -24.58
N GLY A 192 -8.89 -6.43 -25.74
CA GLY A 192 -9.67 -6.50 -26.98
C GLY A 192 -9.60 -5.26 -27.87
N ALA A 193 -8.99 -4.16 -27.41
CA ALA A 193 -8.56 -3.11 -28.34
C ALA A 193 -7.45 -3.68 -29.23
N ALA A 194 -7.68 -3.73 -30.55
CA ALA A 194 -6.65 -4.09 -31.52
C ALA A 194 -5.47 -3.11 -31.36
N GLN A 195 -4.25 -3.64 -31.25
CA GLN A 195 -3.01 -2.87 -31.23
C GLN A 195 -2.38 -2.87 -32.61
#